data_AF-A0A3D3RPQ6-F1
#
_entry.id   AF-A0A3D3RPQ6-F1
#
_cell.length_a   1.000
_cell.length_b   1.000
_cell.length_c   1.000
_cell.angle_alpha   90.00
_cell.angle_beta   90.00
_cell.angle_gamma   90.00
#
_symmetry.space_group_name_H-M   'P 1'
#
loop_
_entity.id
_entity.type
_entity.pdbx_description
1 polymer ?
#
loop_
_entity_poly.entity_id
_entity_poly.type
_entity_poly.pdbx_seq_one_letter_code
_entity_poly.pdbx_strand_id
1 'polypeptide(L)'
;MKKVLAYDKSGISKEKDVKEKYNENNAGGFFKYYELEQYEDVLSNLIYEDTEPLESESIYTQKIFLKDEKMLRAIEIDGGNVKVDFSKLYPDIDLAETLSNLKGKWIKKLNSTEVEFENGEKFDFKNMDFKLIKSLIWWI
;
A
#
# COMPACT_ATOMS: atom_id res chain seq x y z
N MET A 1 2.70 -8.87 -17.43
CA MET A 1 3.33 -7.88 -18.31
C MET A 1 2.70 -6.51 -18.04
N LYS A 2 3.49 -5.47 -17.75
CA LYS A 2 2.96 -4.10 -17.59
C LYS A 2 2.45 -3.63 -18.96
N LYS A 3 1.23 -3.06 -19.02
CA LYS A 3 0.69 -2.49 -20.26
C LYS A 3 1.47 -1.22 -20.59
N VAL A 4 2.10 -1.17 -21.76
CA VAL A 4 2.84 0.01 -22.24
C VAL A 4 1.99 0.65 -23.33
N LEU A 5 1.56 1.90 -23.10
CA LEU A 5 0.94 2.70 -24.14
C LEU A 5 2.06 3.32 -24.98
N ALA A 6 2.13 2.90 -26.24
CA ALA A 6 2.92 3.59 -27.24
C ALA A 6 2.03 4.65 -27.89
N TYR A 7 2.35 5.92 -27.66
CA TYR A 7 1.78 7.06 -28.36
C TYR A 7 0.24 7.16 -28.30
N ASP A 8 -0.30 7.65 -27.17
CA ASP A 8 -1.71 8.04 -27.05
C ASP A 8 -1.88 9.55 -27.31
N LYS A 9 -2.79 9.92 -28.22
CA LYS A 9 -3.08 11.32 -28.56
C LYS A 9 -4.08 11.91 -27.56
N SER A 10 -3.69 11.97 -26.29
CA SER A 10 -4.50 12.54 -25.21
C SER A 10 -3.79 13.74 -24.57
N GLY A 11 -4.44 14.91 -24.53
CA GLY A 11 -3.89 16.11 -23.89
C GLY A 11 -4.50 17.42 -24.40
N ILE A 12 -4.21 18.52 -23.70
CA ILE A 12 -4.68 19.88 -24.05
C ILE A 12 -3.69 20.67 -24.93
N SER A 13 -2.49 20.14 -25.16
CA SER A 13 -1.45 20.77 -25.96
C SER A 13 -1.67 20.55 -27.45
N LYS A 14 -1.44 21.59 -28.27
CA LYS A 14 -1.57 21.47 -29.73
C LYS A 14 -0.43 20.63 -30.28
N GLU A 15 -0.76 19.64 -31.11
CA GLU A 15 0.19 18.66 -31.68
C GLU A 15 1.39 19.35 -32.37
N LYS A 16 1.18 20.50 -33.02
CA LYS A 16 2.24 21.29 -33.67
C LYS A 16 3.34 21.77 -32.73
N ASP A 17 3.03 22.01 -31.46
CA ASP A 17 3.95 22.60 -30.49
C ASP A 17 4.80 21.55 -29.76
N VAL A 18 4.38 20.27 -29.80
CA VAL A 18 4.99 19.18 -29.03
C VAL A 18 5.54 18.05 -29.88
N LYS A 19 5.19 17.96 -31.18
CA LYS A 19 5.52 16.84 -32.07
C LYS A 19 7.02 16.56 -32.24
N GLU A 20 7.88 17.59 -32.19
CA GLU A 20 9.34 17.37 -32.27
C GLU A 20 9.89 16.69 -31.02
N LYS A 21 9.33 17.00 -29.84
CA LYS A 21 9.78 16.42 -28.55
C LYS A 21 9.08 15.11 -28.22
N TYR A 22 7.76 15.03 -28.48
CA TYR A 22 6.89 13.92 -28.14
C TYR A 22 6.30 13.31 -29.42
N ASN A 23 6.87 12.18 -29.87
CA ASN A 23 6.49 11.45 -31.08
C ASN A 23 6.47 9.93 -30.81
N GLU A 24 6.14 9.11 -31.80
CA GLU A 24 6.04 7.64 -31.66
C GLU A 24 7.28 6.95 -31.07
N ASN A 25 8.47 7.54 -31.25
CA ASN A 25 9.75 7.02 -30.74
C ASN A 25 10.11 7.59 -29.36
N ASN A 26 9.51 8.71 -28.95
CA ASN A 26 9.94 9.51 -27.79
C ASN A 26 8.83 9.67 -26.73
N ALA A 27 7.57 9.53 -27.14
CA ALA A 27 6.37 9.69 -26.34
C ALA A 27 5.79 8.31 -26.03
N GLY A 28 6.56 7.56 -25.25
CA GLY A 28 6.08 6.40 -24.50
C GLY A 28 5.98 6.80 -23.03
N GLY A 29 4.86 6.48 -22.40
CA GLY A 29 4.64 6.68 -20.97
C GLY A 29 4.28 5.37 -20.31
N PHE A 30 4.73 5.17 -19.07
CA PHE A 30 4.23 4.10 -18.22
C PHE A 30 3.24 4.69 -17.24
N PHE A 31 2.00 4.22 -17.31
CA PHE A 31 1.00 4.51 -16.29
C PHE A 31 1.05 3.39 -15.25
N LYS A 32 1.26 3.76 -13.99
CA LYS A 32 1.08 2.88 -12.86
C LYS A 32 -0.23 3.26 -12.18
N TYR A 33 -1.18 2.33 -12.18
CA TYR A 33 -2.44 2.49 -11.47
C TYR A 33 -2.26 2.03 -10.04
N TYR A 34 -2.83 2.78 -9.12
CA TYR A 34 -2.92 2.46 -7.71
C TYR A 34 -4.38 2.30 -7.37
N GLU A 35 -4.70 1.22 -6.69
CA GLU A 35 -5.99 1.04 -6.04
C GLU A 35 -5.78 1.26 -4.55
N LEU A 36 -6.63 2.09 -3.96
CA LEU A 36 -6.64 2.39 -2.55
C LEU A 36 -8.02 2.01 -2.03
N GLU A 37 -8.06 1.51 -0.81
CA GLU A 37 -9.33 1.22 -0.15
C GLU A 37 -10.17 2.50 -0.05
N GLN A 38 -11.40 2.47 -0.56
CA GLN A 38 -12.33 3.58 -0.46
C GLN A 38 -13.07 3.56 0.88
N TYR A 39 -13.68 4.69 1.24
CA TYR A 39 -14.43 4.78 2.49
C TYR A 39 -15.60 3.76 2.54
N GLU A 40 -16.26 3.54 1.42
CA GLU A 40 -17.33 2.57 1.26
C GLU A 40 -16.83 1.12 1.44
N ASP A 41 -15.62 0.83 0.97
CA ASP A 41 -14.95 -0.46 1.17
C ASP A 41 -14.62 -0.68 2.65
N VAL A 42 -14.12 0.37 3.32
CA VAL A 42 -13.86 0.34 4.77
C VAL A 42 -15.14 -0.01 5.52
N LEU A 43 -16.24 0.70 5.26
CA LEU A 43 -17.52 0.46 5.93
C LEU A 43 -18.08 -0.93 5.67
N SER A 44 -17.92 -1.45 4.45
CA SER A 44 -18.42 -2.77 4.08
C SER A 44 -17.62 -3.91 4.71
N ASN A 45 -16.33 -3.69 4.96
CA ASN A 45 -15.43 -4.67 5.56
C ASN A 45 -15.30 -4.54 7.09
N LEU A 46 -15.93 -3.53 7.68
CA LEU A 46 -15.81 -3.26 9.11
C LEU A 46 -16.56 -4.33 9.90
N ILE A 47 -15.86 -5.01 10.79
CA ILE A 47 -16.44 -5.98 11.71
C ILE A 47 -16.51 -5.35 13.08
N TYR A 48 -17.73 -5.14 13.56
CA TYR A 48 -17.98 -4.72 14.94
C TYR A 48 -18.30 -5.97 15.77
N GLU A 49 -17.49 -6.23 16.78
CA GLU A 49 -17.84 -7.14 17.86
C GLU A 49 -18.10 -6.32 19.13
N ASP A 50 -19.15 -6.69 19.86
CA ASP A 50 -19.49 -6.08 21.15
C ASP A 50 -18.46 -6.58 22.16
N THR A 51 -17.39 -5.81 22.33
CA THR A 51 -16.22 -6.22 23.08
C THR A 51 -16.12 -5.46 24.40
N GLU A 52 -15.71 -6.17 25.45
CA GLU A 52 -15.44 -5.56 26.76
C GLU A 52 -14.45 -4.40 26.62
N PRO A 53 -14.58 -3.31 27.39
CA PRO A 53 -13.62 -2.22 27.38
C PRO A 53 -12.18 -2.72 27.65
N LEU A 54 -11.17 -2.12 27.00
CA LEU A 54 -9.76 -2.41 27.32
C LEU A 54 -9.45 -2.04 28.78
N GLU A 55 -8.94 -2.98 29.58
CA GLU A 55 -8.71 -2.78 31.02
C GLU A 55 -7.80 -1.58 31.37
N SER A 56 -7.00 -1.10 30.42
CA SER A 56 -5.98 -0.08 30.64
C SER A 56 -6.47 1.38 30.51
N GLU A 57 -7.67 1.65 29.99
CA GLU A 57 -8.15 3.01 29.69
C GLU A 57 -9.60 3.26 30.11
N SER A 58 -9.97 4.54 30.34
CA SER A 58 -11.36 4.94 30.60
C SER A 58 -12.24 4.68 29.37
N ILE A 59 -13.48 4.24 29.57
CA ILE A 59 -14.47 3.98 28.50
C ILE A 59 -14.66 5.17 27.53
N TYR A 60 -14.39 6.40 27.99
CA TYR A 60 -14.52 7.61 27.18
C TYR A 60 -13.27 7.95 26.36
N THR A 61 -12.12 7.34 26.66
CA THR A 61 -10.86 7.51 25.93
C THR A 61 -10.53 6.30 25.07
N GLN A 62 -11.18 5.17 25.32
CA GLN A 62 -10.96 3.96 24.55
C GLN A 62 -11.35 4.18 23.09
N LYS A 63 -10.38 3.97 22.22
CA LYS A 63 -10.63 3.79 20.80
C LYS A 63 -11.23 2.39 20.63
N ILE A 64 -12.57 2.29 20.64
CA ILE A 64 -13.31 1.04 20.38
C ILE A 64 -12.86 0.32 19.10
N PHE A 65 -12.31 1.08 18.15
CA PHE A 65 -11.74 0.61 16.90
C PHE A 65 -10.36 -0.09 17.05
N LEU A 66 -9.73 -0.08 18.23
CA LEU A 66 -8.45 -0.80 18.47
C LEU A 66 -8.62 -2.33 18.43
N LYS A 67 -9.85 -2.81 18.62
CA LYS A 67 -10.23 -4.22 18.54
C LYS A 67 -10.75 -4.60 17.14
N ASP A 68 -10.17 -4.01 16.10
CA ASP A 68 -10.57 -4.31 14.73
C ASP A 68 -10.12 -5.71 14.31
N GLU A 69 -11.08 -6.62 14.16
CA GLU A 69 -10.86 -8.00 13.70
C GLU A 69 -10.31 -8.09 12.28
N LYS A 70 -10.46 -7.05 11.45
CA LYS A 70 -9.95 -7.03 10.08
C LYS A 70 -8.46 -7.32 10.03
N MET A 71 -7.68 -6.71 10.93
CA MET A 71 -6.24 -6.95 11.01
C MET A 71 -5.94 -8.31 11.66
N LEU A 72 -6.79 -8.78 12.58
CA LEU A 72 -6.64 -10.08 13.24
C LEU A 72 -6.62 -11.24 12.23
N ARG A 73 -7.42 -11.14 11.15
CA ARG A 73 -7.48 -12.15 10.08
C ARG A 73 -6.16 -12.35 9.34
N ALA A 74 -5.34 -11.30 9.28
CA ALA A 74 -4.06 -11.32 8.58
C ALA A 74 -2.87 -11.66 9.50
N ILE A 75 -3.05 -11.62 10.81
CA ILE A 75 -1.99 -11.87 11.78
C ILE A 75 -1.82 -13.39 11.99
N GLU A 76 -0.57 -13.85 11.89
CA GLU A 76 -0.14 -15.20 12.25
C GLU A 76 0.91 -15.13 13.36
N ILE A 77 0.79 -15.99 14.37
CA ILE A 77 1.76 -16.07 15.46
C ILE A 77 2.58 -17.34 15.28
N ASP A 78 3.89 -17.17 15.07
CA ASP A 78 4.84 -18.27 14.88
C ASP A 78 5.94 -18.17 15.95
N GLY A 79 5.86 -19.03 16.98
CA GLY A 79 6.87 -19.11 18.04
C GLY A 79 7.09 -17.82 18.84
N GLY A 80 6.07 -16.95 18.94
CA GLY A 80 6.15 -15.64 19.61
C GLY A 80 6.46 -14.47 18.67
N ASN A 81 6.77 -14.73 17.40
CA ASN A 81 6.88 -13.69 16.38
C ASN A 81 5.54 -13.46 15.69
N VAL A 82 5.18 -12.20 15.50
CA VAL A 82 3.98 -11.81 14.76
C VAL A 82 4.35 -11.63 13.29
N LYS A 83 3.74 -12.43 12.43
CA LYS A 83 3.81 -12.32 10.97
C LYS A 83 2.46 -11.81 10.46
N VAL A 84 2.48 -11.06 9.37
CA VAL A 84 1.24 -10.59 8.73
C VAL A 84 1.21 -11.09 7.31
N ASP A 85 0.19 -11.87 6.99
CA ASP A 85 -0.11 -12.29 5.63
C ASP A 85 -1.00 -11.23 4.96
N PHE A 86 -0.34 -10.34 4.21
CA PHE A 86 -0.99 -9.26 3.48
C PHE A 86 -1.96 -9.74 2.41
N SER A 87 -1.80 -10.97 1.90
CA SER A 87 -2.71 -11.54 0.90
C SER A 87 -4.12 -11.81 1.46
N LYS A 88 -4.25 -11.91 2.80
CA LYS A 88 -5.53 -12.04 3.49
C LYS A 88 -6.25 -10.71 3.67
N LEU A 89 -5.56 -9.57 3.50
CA LEU A 89 -6.16 -8.24 3.55
C LEU A 89 -6.67 -7.82 2.17
N TYR A 90 -5.77 -7.79 1.19
CA TYR A 90 -6.10 -7.49 -0.21
C TYR A 90 -5.26 -8.36 -1.15
N PRO A 91 -5.80 -8.72 -2.33
CA PRO A 91 -5.00 -9.38 -3.36
C PRO A 91 -3.93 -8.43 -3.91
N ASP A 92 -2.80 -9.00 -4.36
CA ASP A 92 -1.79 -8.32 -5.17
C ASP A 92 -1.20 -7.01 -4.59
N ILE A 93 -1.06 -6.90 -3.27
CA ILE A 93 -0.44 -5.74 -2.62
C ILE A 93 1.03 -5.57 -3.05
N ASP A 94 1.35 -4.42 -3.67
CA ASP A 94 2.71 -4.02 -4.02
C ASP A 94 3.42 -3.38 -2.81
N LEU A 95 3.94 -4.23 -1.91
CA LEU A 95 4.61 -3.78 -0.68
C LEU A 95 5.79 -2.84 -0.93
N ALA A 96 6.54 -3.05 -2.02
CA ALA A 96 7.68 -2.21 -2.34
C ALA A 96 7.24 -0.77 -2.63
N GLU A 97 6.20 -0.62 -3.43
CA GLU A 97 5.65 0.69 -3.77
C GLU A 97 4.87 1.30 -2.61
N THR A 98 4.16 0.50 -1.82
CA THR A 98 3.53 0.98 -0.58
C THR A 98 4.56 1.61 0.35
N LEU A 99 5.71 0.97 0.54
CA LEU A 99 6.80 1.51 1.36
C LEU A 99 7.47 2.74 0.72
N SER A 100 7.68 2.72 -0.61
CA SER A 100 8.17 3.87 -1.39
C SER A 100 7.31 5.10 -1.14
N ASN A 101 5.99 4.96 -1.28
CA ASN A 101 5.01 6.02 -1.08
C ASN A 101 4.95 6.47 0.39
N LEU A 102 4.94 5.52 1.33
CA LEU A 102 4.89 5.82 2.77
C LEU A 102 6.13 6.60 3.24
N LYS A 103 7.31 6.24 2.74
CA LYS A 103 8.58 6.86 3.14
C LYS A 103 8.98 8.05 2.26
N GLY A 104 8.33 8.24 1.12
CA GLY A 104 8.69 9.23 0.11
C GLY A 104 10.08 8.96 -0.50
N LYS A 105 10.43 7.69 -0.71
CA LYS A 105 11.77 7.28 -1.16
C LYS A 105 11.71 6.45 -2.42
N TRP A 106 12.57 6.79 -3.39
CA TRP A 106 12.68 6.04 -4.63
C TRP A 106 13.30 4.66 -4.41
N ILE A 107 12.71 3.66 -5.06
CA ILE A 107 13.22 2.29 -5.08
C ILE A 107 14.47 2.25 -5.96
N LYS A 108 15.60 1.85 -5.38
CA LYS A 108 16.87 1.66 -6.07
C LYS A 108 16.99 0.25 -6.65
N LYS A 109 16.55 -0.77 -5.89
CA LYS A 109 16.56 -2.17 -6.31
C LYS A 109 15.37 -2.91 -5.71
N LEU A 110 14.79 -3.82 -6.50
CA LEU A 110 13.66 -4.66 -6.08
C LEU A 110 13.94 -6.12 -6.46
N ASN A 111 13.82 -7.01 -5.48
CA ASN A 111 13.87 -8.46 -5.64
C ASN A 111 12.54 -9.07 -5.18
N SER A 112 12.35 -10.38 -5.37
CA SER A 112 11.11 -11.07 -4.94
C SER A 112 10.90 -11.10 -3.42
N THR A 113 11.93 -10.83 -2.62
CA THR A 113 11.88 -10.91 -1.15
C THR A 113 12.23 -9.60 -0.45
N GLU A 114 12.84 -8.65 -1.15
CA GLU A 114 13.35 -7.43 -0.53
C GLU A 114 13.29 -6.22 -1.47
N VAL A 115 13.26 -5.02 -0.87
CA VAL A 115 13.41 -3.73 -1.56
C VAL A 115 14.54 -2.92 -0.93
N GLU A 116 15.38 -2.29 -1.76
CA GLU A 116 16.43 -1.34 -1.38
C GLU A 116 16.07 0.05 -1.91
N PHE A 117 16.08 1.05 -1.02
CA PHE A 117 15.86 2.46 -1.35
C PHE A 117 17.17 3.20 -1.67
N GLU A 118 17.07 4.36 -2.32
CA GLU A 118 18.24 5.17 -2.72
C GLU A 118 19.17 5.55 -1.55
N ASN A 119 18.62 5.72 -0.35
CA ASN A 119 19.39 6.04 0.85
C ASN A 119 20.08 4.82 1.50
N GLY A 120 19.96 3.64 0.89
CA GLY A 120 20.56 2.38 1.37
C GLY A 120 19.70 1.60 2.36
N GLU A 121 18.51 2.08 2.75
CA GLU A 121 17.57 1.30 3.56
C GLU A 121 17.07 0.07 2.81
N LYS A 122 16.94 -1.04 3.53
CA LYS A 122 16.46 -2.32 2.99
C LYS A 122 15.31 -2.86 3.83
N PHE A 123 14.31 -3.40 3.16
CA PHE A 123 13.17 -4.05 3.80
C PHE A 123 12.96 -5.43 3.19
N ASP A 124 12.94 -6.45 4.06
CA ASP A 124 12.56 -7.82 3.71
C ASP A 124 11.04 -7.98 3.88
N PHE A 125 10.36 -8.50 2.87
CA PHE A 125 8.89 -8.61 2.88
C PHE A 125 8.36 -9.65 3.87
N LYS A 126 9.16 -10.65 4.26
CA LYS A 126 8.74 -11.72 5.18
C LYS A 126 8.92 -11.33 6.64
N ASN A 127 9.95 -10.53 6.94
CA ASN A 127 10.33 -10.16 8.31
C ASN A 127 10.09 -8.67 8.61
N MET A 128 9.31 -7.98 7.80
CA MET A 128 8.99 -6.57 8.00
C MET A 128 8.17 -6.38 9.29
N ASP A 129 8.48 -5.34 10.05
CA ASP A 129 7.59 -4.87 11.11
C ASP A 129 6.32 -4.29 10.48
N PHE A 130 5.22 -5.03 10.58
CA PHE A 130 3.91 -4.65 10.07
C PHE A 130 3.41 -3.31 10.65
N LYS A 131 3.92 -2.88 11.81
CA LYS A 131 3.58 -1.57 12.40
C LYS A 131 3.91 -0.41 11.46
N LEU A 132 4.87 -0.59 10.54
CA LEU A 132 5.20 0.41 9.53
C LEU A 132 4.02 0.75 8.64
N ILE A 133 3.24 -0.25 8.24
CA ILE A 133 2.10 -0.06 7.32
C ILE A 133 0.75 -0.14 8.02
N LYS A 134 0.73 -0.36 9.33
CA LYS A 134 -0.48 -0.41 10.14
C LYS A 134 -1.36 0.83 9.95
N SER A 135 -0.76 2.02 9.87
CA SER A 135 -1.49 3.28 9.66
C SER A 135 -2.11 3.42 8.27
N LEU A 136 -1.73 2.58 7.30
CA LEU A 136 -2.32 2.57 5.95
C LEU A 136 -3.49 1.59 5.85
N ILE A 137 -3.46 0.53 6.66
CA ILE A 137 -4.53 -0.47 6.74
C ILE A 137 -5.68 0.05 7.60
N TRP A 138 -5.40 1.03 8.46
CA TRP A 138 -6.33 1.55 9.45
C TRP A 138 -6.54 3.05 9.25
N TRP A 139 -7.77 3.43 8.89
CA TRP A 139 -8.26 4.79 9.06
C TRP A 139 -9.12 4.82 10.32
N ILE A 140 -8.55 5.28 11.45
CA ILE A 140 -9.18 5.96 12.62
C ILE A 140 -8.17 6.11 13.79
#